data_AF-A0A0G2UTW9-F1
#
_entry.id   AF-A0A0G2UTW9-F1
#
_cell.length_a   1.000
_cell.length_b   1.000
_cell.length_c   1.000
_cell.angle_alpha   90.00
_cell.angle_beta   90.00
_cell.angle_gamma   90.00
#
_symmetry.space_group_name_H-M   'P 1'
#
loop_
_entity.id
_entity.type
_entity.pdbx_description
1 polymer ?
#
loop_
_entity_poly.entity_id
_entity_poly.type
_entity_poly.pdbx_seq_one_letter_code
_entity_poly.pdbx_strand_id
1 'polypeptide(L)' 'VMIHLLFLHQTGSMNPLGINSNSDKIPFHPYFSLKDTMGF' A
#
# COMPACT_ATOMS: atom_id res chain seq x y z
N VAL A 1 13.33 5.04 8.28
CA VAL A 1 12.26 5.05 7.24
C VAL A 1 12.63 4.19 6.04
N MET A 2 13.78 4.38 5.37
CA MET A 2 14.15 3.60 4.18
C MET A 2 14.17 2.07 4.39
N ILE A 3 14.80 1.57 5.46
CA ILE A 3 14.83 0.13 5.77
C ILE A 3 13.42 -0.42 6.09
N HIS A 4 12.60 0.38 6.78
CA HIS A 4 11.22 0.02 7.08
C HIS A 4 10.38 -0.11 5.80
N LEU A 5 10.49 0.86 4.88
CA LEU A 5 9.81 0.82 3.59
C LEU A 5 10.32 -0.33 2.71
N LEU A 6 11.61 -0.66 2.77
CA LEU A 6 12.18 -1.80 2.06
C LEU A 6 11.51 -3.11 2.49
N PHE A 7 11.43 -3.38 3.78
CA PHE A 7 10.78 -4.60 4.28
C PHE A 7 9.28 -4.61 4.02
N LEU A 8 8.60 -3.46 4.18
CA LEU A 8 7.18 -3.32 3.84
C LEU A 8 6.92 -3.60 2.37
N HIS A 9 7.81 -3.16 1.47
CA HIS A 9 7.67 -3.42 0.04
C HIS A 9 7.89 -4.90 -0.31
N GLN A 10 8.80 -5.59 0.40
CA GLN A 10 9.03 -7.02 0.23
C GLN A 10 7.83 -7.86 0.67
N THR A 11 7.18 -7.52 1.78
CA THR A 11 6.00 -8.26 2.28
C THR A 11 4.68 -7.79 1.68
N GLY A 12 4.63 -6.54 1.20
CA GLY A 12 3.40 -5.85 0.82
C GLY A 12 2.64 -5.26 2.02
N SER A 13 1.65 -4.41 1.70
CA SER A 13 0.77 -3.78 2.69
C SER A 13 -0.36 -4.71 3.13
N MET A 14 -0.73 -4.64 4.40
CA MET A 14 -1.88 -5.33 4.96
C MET A 14 -3.16 -4.52 4.74
N ASN A 15 -4.29 -5.20 4.55
CA ASN A 15 -5.61 -4.55 4.41
C ASN A 15 -6.40 -4.62 5.74
N PRO A 16 -7.44 -3.78 5.91
CA PRO A 16 -8.21 -3.71 7.15
C PRO A 16 -8.89 -5.03 7.57
N LEU A 17 -9.16 -5.92 6.61
CA LEU A 17 -9.80 -7.22 6.86
C LEU A 17 -8.78 -8.30 7.23
N GLY A 18 -7.48 -8.03 7.12
CA GLY A 18 -6.42 -8.97 7.46
C GLY A 18 -6.37 -10.24 6.62
N ILE A 19 -7.05 -10.27 5.48
CA ILE A 19 -7.09 -11.40 4.54
C ILE A 19 -6.08 -11.20 3.40
N ASN A 20 -5.89 -12.22 2.56
CA ASN A 20 -4.98 -12.12 1.43
C ASN A 20 -5.51 -11.09 0.40
N SER A 21 -4.73 -10.05 0.09
CA SER A 21 -5.08 -8.98 -0.86
C SER A 21 -4.68 -9.26 -2.30
N ASN A 22 -4.04 -10.40 -2.60
CA ASN A 22 -3.48 -10.68 -3.93
C ASN A 22 -4.53 -10.71 -5.05
N SER A 23 -5.79 -11.02 -4.75
CA SER A 23 -6.88 -11.05 -5.74
C SER A 23 -7.23 -9.66 -6.27
N ASP A 24 -7.07 -8.62 -5.45
CA ASP A 24 -7.65 -7.29 -5.70
C ASP A 24 -6.60 -6.17 -5.53
N LYS A 25 -5.37 -6.40 -6.02
CA LYS A 25 -4.30 -5.39 -6.00
C LYS A 25 -4.51 -4.36 -7.11
N ILE A 26 -4.44 -3.08 -6.74
CA ILE A 26 -4.41 -1.94 -7.66
C ILE A 26 -3.02 -1.26 -7.61
N PRO A 27 -2.57 -0.59 -8.69
CA PRO A 27 -1.32 0.14 -8.68
C PRO A 27 -1.37 1.34 -7.72
N PHE A 28 -0.20 1.74 -7.20
CA PHE A 28 -0.09 2.87 -6.27
C PHE A 28 -0.49 4.20 -6.91
N HIS A 29 0.01 4.47 -8.12
CA HIS A 29 -0.36 5.63 -8.91
C HIS A 29 -1.45 5.24 -9.94
N PRO A 30 -2.52 6.03 -10.11
CA PRO A 30 -2.80 7.33 -9.48
C PRO A 30 -3.52 7.26 -8.13
N TYR A 31 -4.04 6.09 -7.75
CA TYR A 31 -5.03 5.96 -6.67
C TYR A 31 -4.55 6.43 -5.30
N PHE A 32 -3.49 5.82 -4.78
CA PHE A 32 -2.96 6.15 -3.46
C PHE A 32 -2.19 7.47 -3.47
N SER A 33 -1.53 7.83 -4.59
CA SER A 33 -0.91 9.16 -4.72
C SER A 33 -1.93 10.30 -4.57
N LEU A 34 -3.08 10.19 -5.25
CA LEU A 34 -4.16 11.18 -5.13
C LEU A 34 -4.81 11.11 -3.74
N LYS A 35 -5.13 9.91 -3.24
CA LYS A 35 -5.71 9.72 -1.91
C LYS A 35 -4.85 10.37 -0.81
N ASP A 36 -3.54 10.18 -0.85
CA ASP A 36 -2.62 10.72 0.14
C ASP A 36 -2.45 12.24 -0.02
N THR A 37 -2.51 12.76 -1.25
CA THR A 37 -2.49 14.21 -1.50
C THR A 37 -3.79 14.90 -1.05
N MET A 38 -4.94 14.27 -1.25
CA MET A 38 -6.24 14.80 -0.81
C MET A 38 -6.46 14.67 0.70
N GLY A 39 -5.81 13.70 1.33
CA GLY A 39 -5.89 13.43 2.76
C GLY A 39 -4.81 14.12 3.61
N PHE A 40 -3.89 14.86 2.98
CA PHE A 40 -2.93 15.75 3.63
C PHE A 40 -3.58 17.10 3.94
#